data_AF-A0A3R7FRV2-F1
#
_entry.id   AF-A0A3R7FRV2-F1
#
_cell.length_a   1.000
_cell.length_b   1.000
_cell.length_c   1.000
_cell.angle_alpha   90.00
_cell.angle_beta   90.00
_cell.angle_gamma   90.00
#
_symmetry.space_group_name_H-M   'P 1'
#
loop_
_entity.id
_entity.type
_entity.pdbx_description
1 polymer ?
#
loop_
_entity_poly.entity_id
_entity_poly.type
_entity_poly.pdbx_seq_one_letter_code
_entity_poly.pdbx_strand_id
1 'polypeptide(L)'
;MLERGLSREEAIREIALEVGLPKPPPKPPSPEEIVAAERRARFYGKITRVAALLLGVATILGIAGAVYTHGVEIGTAECNWDALGPVSPGIHVMITPSDPRTMNKRGFGRYFVNQGSSDNFVSLVICGGGLCDIEFKGATLHPFMKKIKVKVTFYTCGRCHSFLFGGSACGEPHRETVTVFLGKLPPGSYHVVVDIYYGGAVYWVEFNGEWYRQTESGTSGGRETLHAFFTIY
;
A
#
# COMPACT_ATOMS: atom_id res chain seq x y z
N MET A 1 53.34 -73.14 -17.81
CA MET A 1 52.60 -72.23 -16.91
C MET A 1 53.41 -70.95 -16.80
N LEU A 2 52.76 -69.81 -17.05
CA LEU A 2 53.35 -68.47 -17.20
C LEU A 2 53.67 -67.83 -15.85
N GLU A 3 54.86 -67.26 -15.71
CA GLU A 3 55.08 -66.08 -14.87
C GLU A 3 55.70 -64.99 -15.75
N ARG A 4 54.89 -63.98 -16.12
CA ARG A 4 55.35 -62.76 -16.79
C ARG A 4 55.72 -61.76 -15.70
N GLY A 5 57.02 -61.50 -15.53
CA GLY A 5 57.50 -60.43 -14.66
C GLY A 5 57.17 -59.05 -15.24
N LEU A 6 56.46 -58.24 -14.46
CA LEU A 6 56.24 -56.82 -14.73
C LEU A 6 57.55 -56.06 -14.94
N SER A 7 57.52 -55.01 -15.76
CA SER A 7 58.66 -54.10 -15.91
C SER A 7 58.92 -53.37 -14.59
N ARG A 8 60.19 -53.05 -14.31
CA ARG A 8 60.61 -52.47 -13.02
C ARG A 8 59.82 -51.22 -12.64
N GLU A 9 59.39 -50.42 -13.61
CA GLU A 9 58.65 -49.17 -13.39
C GLU A 9 57.17 -49.40 -13.07
N GLU A 10 56.58 -50.46 -13.64
CA GLU A 10 55.20 -50.87 -13.34
C GLU A 10 55.12 -51.55 -11.97
N ALA A 11 56.09 -52.41 -11.63
CA ALA A 11 56.18 -53.02 -10.31
C ALA A 11 56.37 -51.97 -9.20
N ILE A 12 57.15 -50.91 -9.45
CA ILE A 12 57.32 -49.79 -8.51
C ILE A 12 56.01 -48.99 -8.36
N ARG A 13 55.22 -48.83 -9.42
CA ARG A 13 53.92 -48.14 -9.34
C ARG A 13 52.86 -48.97 -8.60
N GLU A 14 52.79 -50.28 -8.84
CA GLU A 14 51.87 -51.16 -8.10
C GLU A 14 52.22 -51.23 -6.62
N ILE A 15 53.51 -51.39 -6.28
CA ILE A 15 53.98 -51.36 -4.89
C ILE A 15 53.71 -49.99 -4.24
N ALA A 16 53.88 -48.89 -4.97
CA ALA A 16 53.58 -47.55 -4.42
C ALA A 16 52.08 -47.31 -4.16
N LEU A 17 51.19 -47.95 -4.93
CA LEU A 17 49.74 -47.92 -4.74
C LEU A 17 49.30 -48.83 -3.57
N GLU A 18 49.91 -50.00 -3.39
CA GLU A 18 49.64 -50.91 -2.26
C GLU A 18 50.16 -50.37 -0.92
N VAL A 19 51.32 -49.70 -0.92
CA VAL A 19 51.98 -49.18 0.30
C VAL A 19 51.49 -47.76 0.66
N GLY A 20 50.54 -47.20 -0.11
CA GLY A 20 49.94 -45.90 0.20
C GLY A 20 50.93 -44.75 0.15
N LEU A 21 51.93 -44.81 -0.73
CA LEU A 21 52.92 -43.73 -0.86
C LEU A 21 52.22 -42.47 -1.40
N PRO A 22 52.51 -41.28 -0.81
CA PRO A 22 51.87 -40.05 -1.23
C PRO A 22 52.18 -39.76 -2.70
N LYS A 23 51.16 -39.38 -3.47
CA LYS A 23 51.33 -38.96 -4.86
C LYS A 23 52.46 -37.92 -4.95
N PRO A 24 53.30 -37.96 -6.00
CA PRO A 24 54.35 -36.98 -6.18
C PRO A 24 53.74 -35.57 -6.16
N PRO A 25 54.42 -34.60 -5.53
CA PRO A 25 53.90 -33.24 -5.42
C PRO A 25 53.59 -32.71 -6.82
N PRO A 26 52.47 -31.98 -6.98
CA PRO A 26 52.12 -31.41 -8.27
C PRO A 26 53.28 -30.55 -8.79
N LYS A 27 53.57 -30.69 -10.09
CA LYS A 27 54.64 -29.95 -10.74
C LYS A 27 54.39 -28.45 -10.55
N PRO A 28 55.40 -27.65 -10.16
CA PRO A 28 55.22 -26.21 -10.01
C PRO A 28 54.70 -25.62 -11.32
N PRO A 29 53.69 -24.73 -11.26
CA PRO A 29 53.06 -24.18 -12.46
C PRO A 29 54.08 -23.44 -13.30
N SER A 30 53.93 -23.52 -14.62
CA SER A 30 54.84 -22.83 -15.53
C SER A 30 54.70 -21.30 -15.38
N PRO A 31 55.73 -20.52 -15.72
CA PRO A 31 55.64 -19.05 -15.71
C PRO A 31 54.44 -18.52 -16.52
N GLU A 32 54.06 -19.19 -17.60
CA GLU A 32 52.92 -18.84 -18.44
C GLU A 32 51.57 -19.12 -17.75
N GLU A 33 51.46 -20.21 -17.00
CA GLU A 33 50.27 -20.56 -16.21
C GLU A 33 50.03 -19.57 -15.07
N ILE A 34 51.11 -19.09 -14.44
CA ILE A 34 51.06 -18.06 -13.39
C ILE A 34 50.55 -16.73 -13.97
N VAL A 35 51.08 -16.31 -15.12
CA VAL A 35 50.65 -15.06 -15.79
C VAL A 35 49.20 -15.16 -16.29
N ALA A 36 48.78 -16.33 -16.81
CA ALA A 36 47.40 -16.57 -17.22
C ALA A 36 46.44 -16.54 -16.02
N ALA A 37 46.83 -17.14 -14.90
CA ALA A 37 46.08 -17.12 -13.65
C ALA A 37 45.94 -15.70 -13.09
N GLU A 38 47.00 -14.90 -13.10
CA GLU A 38 46.94 -13.49 -12.70
C GLU A 38 46.03 -12.65 -13.60
N ARG A 39 46.08 -12.84 -14.93
CA ARG A 39 45.18 -12.12 -15.86
C ARG A 39 43.73 -12.46 -15.60
N ARG A 40 43.42 -13.75 -15.38
CA ARG A 40 42.06 -14.20 -15.00
C ARG A 40 41.64 -13.59 -13.67
N ALA A 41 42.51 -13.62 -12.65
CA ALA A 41 42.22 -13.03 -11.35
C ALA A 41 41.95 -11.51 -11.42
N ARG A 42 42.72 -10.76 -12.22
CA ARG A 42 42.48 -9.33 -12.45
C ARG A 42 41.15 -9.07 -13.18
N PHE A 43 40.80 -9.91 -14.15
CA PHE A 43 39.54 -9.79 -14.90
C PHE A 43 38.32 -10.11 -14.02
N TYR A 44 38.35 -11.24 -13.29
CA TYR A 44 37.32 -11.59 -12.31
C TYR A 44 37.22 -10.56 -11.17
N GLY A 45 38.35 -9.99 -10.74
CA GLY A 45 38.40 -8.89 -9.77
C GLY A 45 37.76 -7.59 -10.27
N LYS A 46 37.89 -7.27 -11.57
CA LYS A 46 37.17 -6.14 -12.19
C LYS A 46 35.66 -6.41 -12.28
N ILE A 47 35.26 -7.61 -12.71
CA ILE A 47 33.85 -7.99 -12.83
C ILE A 47 33.16 -7.97 -11.46
N THR A 48 33.77 -8.53 -10.42
CA THR A 48 33.20 -8.53 -9.06
C THR A 48 33.01 -7.13 -8.51
N ARG A 49 33.94 -6.20 -8.77
CA ARG A 49 33.78 -4.78 -8.38
C ARG A 49 32.61 -4.11 -9.10
N VAL A 50 32.46 -4.34 -10.41
CA VAL A 50 31.34 -3.78 -11.19
C VAL A 50 30.01 -4.39 -10.73
N ALA A 51 29.95 -5.70 -10.48
CA ALA A 51 28.76 -6.37 -9.97
C ALA A 51 28.37 -5.87 -8.57
N ALA A 52 29.33 -5.67 -7.68
CA ALA A 52 29.10 -5.12 -6.35
C ALA A 52 28.57 -3.68 -6.41
N LEU A 53 29.09 -2.86 -7.35
CA LEU A 53 28.59 -1.50 -7.59
C LEU A 53 27.13 -1.53 -8.07
N LEU A 54 26.81 -2.35 -9.06
CA LEU A 54 25.45 -2.49 -9.58
C LEU A 54 24.48 -2.98 -8.51
N LEU A 55 24.89 -3.96 -7.69
CA LEU A 55 24.10 -4.44 -6.55
C LEU A 55 23.87 -3.34 -5.51
N GLY A 56 24.90 -2.55 -5.20
CA GLY A 56 24.81 -1.40 -4.30
C GLY A 56 23.83 -0.34 -4.80
N VAL A 57 23.90 0.01 -6.08
CA VAL A 57 22.96 0.96 -6.71
C VAL A 57 21.53 0.40 -6.70
N ALA A 58 21.33 -0.86 -7.08
CA ALA A 58 20.02 -1.49 -7.05
C ALA A 58 19.43 -1.52 -5.62
N THR A 59 20.27 -1.74 -4.61
CA THR A 59 19.86 -1.74 -3.20
C THR A 59 19.45 -0.33 -2.76
N ILE A 60 20.24 0.70 -3.08
CA ILE A 60 19.91 2.09 -2.76
C ILE A 60 18.62 2.52 -3.47
N LEU A 61 18.47 2.20 -4.76
CA LEU A 61 17.25 2.50 -5.50
C LEU A 61 16.04 1.74 -4.95
N GLY A 62 16.22 0.48 -4.52
CA GLY A 62 15.18 -0.31 -3.86
C GLY A 62 14.72 0.31 -2.55
N ILE A 63 15.67 0.73 -1.70
CA ILE A 63 15.37 1.41 -0.43
C ILE A 63 14.73 2.76 -0.68
N ALA A 64 15.27 3.56 -1.60
CA ALA A 64 14.72 4.87 -1.95
C ALA A 64 13.29 4.75 -2.49
N GLY A 65 13.03 3.77 -3.36
CA GLY A 65 11.69 3.45 -3.85
C GLY A 65 10.74 3.02 -2.74
N ALA A 66 11.19 2.17 -1.82
CA ALA A 66 10.41 1.73 -0.67
C ALA A 66 10.05 2.90 0.27
N VAL A 67 11.01 3.78 0.57
CA VAL A 67 10.80 4.98 1.39
C VAL A 67 9.84 5.94 0.69
N TYR A 68 10.03 6.16 -0.62
CA TYR A 68 9.21 7.08 -1.40
C TYR A 68 7.74 6.62 -1.49
N THR A 69 7.51 5.31 -1.58
CA THR A 69 6.18 4.71 -1.68
C THR A 69 5.57 4.30 -0.34
N HIS A 70 6.34 4.38 0.75
CA HIS A 70 5.89 4.06 2.10
C HIS A 70 4.61 4.84 2.44
N GLY A 71 3.61 4.13 2.93
CA GLY A 71 2.33 4.68 3.35
C GLY A 71 2.09 4.40 4.81
N VAL A 72 1.58 5.38 5.54
CA VAL A 72 1.17 5.26 6.93
C VAL A 72 -0.35 5.34 6.97
N GLU A 73 -0.99 4.42 7.68
CA GLU A 73 -2.43 4.51 7.94
C GLU A 73 -2.71 5.75 8.78
N ILE A 74 -3.63 6.58 8.30
CA ILE A 74 -3.99 7.81 8.98
C ILE A 74 -5.49 7.99 9.01
N GLY A 75 -5.89 8.83 9.95
CA GLY A 75 -7.22 9.36 10.03
C GLY A 75 -8.25 8.42 10.60
N THR A 76 -9.32 9.05 11.06
CA THR A 76 -10.53 8.38 11.54
C THR A 76 -11.69 8.94 10.76
N ALA A 77 -12.70 8.12 10.51
CA ALA A 77 -13.89 8.59 9.82
C ALA A 77 -15.05 8.66 10.81
N GLU A 78 -15.83 9.72 10.68
CA GLU A 78 -17.15 9.81 11.27
C GLU A 78 -18.13 10.05 10.13
N CYS A 79 -19.16 9.21 10.05
CA CYS A 79 -20.30 9.46 9.18
C CYS A 79 -21.08 10.63 9.77
N ASN A 80 -21.24 11.70 9.01
CA ASN A 80 -21.79 12.97 9.49
C ASN A 80 -23.02 13.37 8.66
N TRP A 81 -24.17 13.44 9.35
CA TRP A 81 -25.46 14.11 9.06
C TRP A 81 -26.21 13.80 7.76
N ASP A 82 -27.54 13.92 7.82
CA ASP A 82 -28.39 14.19 6.66
C ASP A 82 -27.88 15.47 5.98
N ALA A 83 -27.65 15.34 4.66
CA ALA A 83 -27.33 16.37 3.68
C ALA A 83 -26.64 17.63 4.24
N LEU A 84 -25.36 17.80 3.95
CA LEU A 84 -24.67 19.10 4.04
C LEU A 84 -25.32 20.14 3.10
N GLY A 85 -26.58 20.53 3.34
CA GLY A 85 -27.39 21.46 2.54
C GLY A 85 -27.04 21.48 1.05
N PRO A 86 -26.51 22.60 0.52
CA PRO A 86 -26.21 22.78 -0.91
C PRO A 86 -24.83 22.24 -1.34
N VAL A 87 -24.13 21.45 -0.53
CA VAL A 87 -22.79 20.94 -0.88
C VAL A 87 -22.90 19.95 -2.02
N SER A 88 -22.19 20.23 -3.12
CA SER A 88 -22.21 19.35 -4.29
C SER A 88 -21.58 17.99 -3.99
N PRO A 89 -22.03 16.91 -4.64
CA PRO A 89 -21.32 15.62 -4.62
C PRO A 89 -19.83 15.79 -5.01
N GLY A 90 -18.96 15.01 -4.38
CA GLY A 90 -17.52 15.04 -4.64
C GLY A 90 -16.66 15.05 -3.36
N ILE A 91 -15.40 15.48 -3.52
CA ILE A 91 -14.44 15.62 -2.42
C ILE A 91 -14.29 17.10 -2.07
N HIS A 92 -14.50 17.42 -0.80
CA HIS A 92 -14.25 18.75 -0.24
C HIS A 92 -13.13 18.65 0.79
N VAL A 93 -12.19 19.58 0.73
CA VAL A 93 -11.15 19.71 1.75
C VAL A 93 -11.63 20.70 2.78
N MET A 94 -11.71 20.26 4.03
CA MET A 94 -12.11 21.08 5.16
C MET A 94 -10.89 21.40 6.02
N ILE A 95 -10.61 22.70 6.21
CA ILE A 95 -9.48 23.16 7.03
C ILE A 95 -10.01 24.04 8.15
N THR A 96 -9.75 23.64 9.40
CA THR A 96 -10.29 24.28 10.59
C THR A 96 -9.19 24.72 11.56
N PRO A 97 -9.40 25.82 12.32
CA PRO A 97 -8.42 26.27 13.32
C PRO A 97 -8.37 25.36 14.56
N SER A 98 -9.41 24.56 14.81
CA SER A 98 -9.55 23.65 15.94
C SER A 98 -9.99 22.26 15.47
N ASP A 99 -9.89 21.25 16.34
CA ASP A 99 -10.28 19.88 16.01
C ASP A 99 -11.77 19.83 15.64
N PRO A 100 -12.11 19.47 14.39
CA PRO A 100 -13.49 19.48 13.90
C PRO A 100 -14.41 18.52 14.64
N ARG A 101 -13.89 17.51 15.34
CA ARG A 101 -14.70 16.60 16.17
C ARG A 101 -15.32 17.31 17.39
N THR A 102 -14.72 18.42 17.80
CA THR A 102 -15.18 19.22 18.95
C THR A 102 -16.02 20.42 18.54
N MET A 103 -16.13 20.69 17.23
CA MET A 103 -16.81 21.87 16.70
C MET A 103 -18.30 21.62 16.48
N ASN A 104 -19.10 22.69 16.56
CA ASN A 104 -20.48 22.64 16.11
C ASN A 104 -20.50 22.39 14.60
N LYS A 105 -21.14 21.29 14.19
CA LYS A 105 -21.17 20.79 12.82
C LYS A 105 -22.02 21.68 11.89
N ARG A 106 -22.85 22.57 12.46
CA ARG A 106 -23.62 23.58 11.69
C ARG A 106 -22.67 24.56 11.01
N GLY A 107 -22.68 24.57 9.68
CA GLY A 107 -21.90 25.49 8.87
C GLY A 107 -20.48 25.03 8.55
N PHE A 108 -20.19 23.73 8.66
CA PHE A 108 -18.89 23.16 8.22
C PHE A 108 -18.50 23.52 6.79
N GLY A 109 -19.48 23.70 5.89
CA GLY A 109 -19.24 24.15 4.51
C GLY A 109 -18.43 25.45 4.39
N ARG A 110 -18.44 26.34 5.42
CA ARG A 110 -17.63 27.57 5.39
C ARG A 110 -16.12 27.32 5.50
N TYR A 111 -15.73 26.13 5.93
CA TYR A 111 -14.33 25.71 6.07
C TYR A 111 -13.86 24.90 4.86
N PHE A 112 -14.66 24.82 3.79
CA PHE A 112 -14.25 24.15 2.57
C PHE A 112 -13.33 25.06 1.78
N VAL A 113 -12.04 24.81 1.96
CA VAL A 113 -10.96 25.59 1.38
C VAL A 113 -9.83 24.65 0.96
N ASN A 114 -9.09 25.05 -0.06
CA ASN A 114 -7.96 24.29 -0.60
C ASN A 114 -6.60 24.77 -0.10
N GLN A 115 -6.58 25.70 0.85
CA GLN A 115 -5.36 26.31 1.39
C GLN A 115 -5.48 26.53 2.90
N GLY A 116 -4.41 26.26 3.63
CA GLY A 116 -4.35 26.43 5.09
C GLY A 116 -2.92 26.52 5.60
N SER A 117 -2.77 26.60 6.92
CA SER A 117 -1.48 26.58 7.61
C SER A 117 -1.24 25.26 8.33
N SER A 118 0.02 24.94 8.61
CA SER A 118 0.41 23.74 9.37
C SER A 118 -0.18 23.66 10.80
N ASP A 119 -0.64 24.79 11.34
CA ASP A 119 -1.34 24.83 12.63
C ASP A 119 -2.80 24.39 12.56
N ASN A 120 -3.38 24.31 11.35
CA ASN A 120 -4.78 23.94 11.14
C ASN A 120 -4.99 22.42 11.11
N PHE A 121 -6.22 22.02 11.45
CA PHE A 121 -6.69 20.65 11.28
C PHE A 121 -7.26 20.47 9.89
N VAL A 122 -6.91 19.37 9.24
CA VAL A 122 -7.36 19.01 7.91
C VAL A 122 -8.31 17.82 8.00
N SER A 123 -9.42 17.90 7.27
CA SER A 123 -10.35 16.80 7.06
C SER A 123 -10.76 16.73 5.60
N LEU A 124 -11.11 15.54 5.15
CA LEU A 124 -11.72 15.32 3.84
C LEU A 124 -13.18 15.01 4.04
N VAL A 125 -14.04 15.74 3.35
CA VAL A 125 -15.47 15.47 3.34
C VAL A 125 -15.80 14.87 1.97
N ILE A 126 -16.27 13.64 1.98
CA ILE A 126 -16.66 12.91 0.76
C ILE A 126 -18.19 12.86 0.76
N CYS A 127 -18.79 13.46 -0.25
CA CYS A 127 -20.24 13.58 -0.41
C CYS A 127 -20.68 12.81 -1.65
N GLY A 128 -21.76 12.03 -1.52
CA GLY A 128 -22.52 11.51 -2.66
C GLY A 128 -23.95 12.06 -2.66
N GLY A 129 -24.71 11.78 -3.72
CA GLY A 129 -26.14 12.11 -3.77
C GLY A 129 -26.98 10.86 -4.00
N GLY A 130 -28.11 10.75 -3.31
CA GLY A 130 -29.01 9.59 -3.40
C GLY A 130 -28.44 8.33 -2.75
N LEU A 131 -27.59 8.50 -1.73
CA LEU A 131 -26.96 7.37 -1.04
C LEU A 131 -27.69 7.04 0.26
N CYS A 132 -27.72 5.74 0.58
CA CYS A 132 -28.22 5.25 1.85
C CYS A 132 -27.11 5.24 2.90
N ASP A 133 -25.90 4.81 2.50
CA ASP A 133 -24.75 4.71 3.40
C ASP A 133 -23.44 4.94 2.65
N ILE A 134 -22.46 5.48 3.38
CA ILE A 134 -21.06 5.55 2.95
C ILE A 134 -20.22 4.88 4.02
N GLU A 135 -19.52 3.82 3.63
CA GLU A 135 -18.63 3.09 4.53
C GLU A 135 -17.18 3.47 4.27
N PHE A 136 -16.49 3.95 5.31
CA PHE A 136 -15.05 4.20 5.26
C PHE A 136 -14.27 2.89 5.39
N LYS A 137 -13.36 2.63 4.45
CA LYS A 137 -12.50 1.42 4.45
C LYS A 137 -11.07 1.69 4.89
N GLY A 138 -10.64 2.95 4.93
CA GLY A 138 -9.31 3.33 5.37
C GLY A 138 -8.74 4.53 4.62
N ALA A 139 -7.72 5.15 5.21
CA ALA A 139 -6.93 6.20 4.58
C ALA A 139 -5.43 5.99 4.84
N THR A 140 -4.62 6.36 3.86
CA THR A 140 -3.17 6.19 3.88
C THR A 140 -2.50 7.46 3.38
N LEU A 141 -1.55 7.98 4.14
CA LEU A 141 -0.68 9.07 3.74
C LEU A 141 0.66 8.51 3.26
N HIS A 142 1.05 8.89 2.06
CA HIS A 142 2.40 8.73 1.53
C HIS A 142 3.15 10.06 1.72
N PRO A 143 3.92 10.23 2.82
CA PRO A 143 4.41 11.53 3.25
C PRO A 143 5.37 12.19 2.26
N PHE A 144 6.23 11.41 1.60
CA PHE A 144 7.19 11.92 0.62
C PHE A 144 6.52 12.38 -0.68
N MET A 145 5.51 11.63 -1.13
CA MET A 145 4.72 11.98 -2.31
C MET A 145 3.66 13.05 -2.02
N LYS A 146 3.46 13.42 -0.75
CA LYS A 146 2.33 14.22 -0.27
C LYS A 146 1.00 13.71 -0.83
N LYS A 147 0.86 12.38 -0.93
CA LYS A 147 -0.31 11.73 -1.52
C LYS A 147 -1.15 11.08 -0.44
N ILE A 148 -2.43 11.41 -0.40
CA ILE A 148 -3.40 10.81 0.54
C ILE A 148 -4.34 9.94 -0.28
N LYS A 149 -4.39 8.64 0.05
CA LYS A 149 -5.34 7.71 -0.54
C LYS A 149 -6.44 7.41 0.47
N VAL A 150 -7.68 7.51 0.05
CA VAL A 150 -8.84 7.18 0.86
C VAL A 150 -9.66 6.14 0.11
N LYS A 151 -10.21 5.16 0.83
CA LYS A 151 -11.10 4.15 0.28
C LYS A 151 -12.46 4.25 0.96
N VAL A 152 -13.51 4.34 0.17
CA VAL A 152 -14.89 4.35 0.65
C VAL A 152 -15.77 3.43 -0.19
N THR A 153 -16.86 2.95 0.39
CA THR A 153 -17.88 2.18 -0.32
C THR A 153 -19.20 2.94 -0.26
N PHE A 154 -19.77 3.22 -1.43
CA PHE A 154 -21.07 3.87 -1.56
C PHE A 154 -22.15 2.80 -1.67
N TYR A 155 -23.22 2.99 -0.91
CA TYR A 155 -24.39 2.14 -0.94
C TYR A 155 -25.62 2.96 -1.30
N THR A 156 -26.35 2.49 -2.30
CA THR A 156 -27.63 3.09 -2.71
C THR A 156 -28.76 2.59 -1.82
N CYS A 157 -29.90 3.27 -1.87
CA CYS A 157 -31.10 2.81 -1.17
C CYS A 157 -31.69 1.59 -1.88
N GLY A 158 -31.83 0.49 -1.15
CA GLY A 158 -32.51 -0.72 -1.59
C GLY A 158 -34.03 -0.64 -1.46
N ARG A 159 -34.70 -1.68 -1.97
CA ARG A 159 -36.17 -1.75 -1.89
C ARG A 159 -36.63 -2.14 -0.48
N CYS A 160 -37.62 -1.41 0.00
CA CYS A 160 -38.34 -1.69 1.23
C CYS A 160 -39.11 -2.99 1.10
N HIS A 161 -38.73 -4.02 1.85
CA HIS A 161 -39.54 -5.23 1.98
C HIS A 161 -40.38 -5.16 3.25
N SER A 162 -41.71 -5.22 3.11
CA SER A 162 -42.63 -5.33 4.24
C SER A 162 -42.46 -6.71 4.87
N PHE A 163 -42.01 -6.77 6.12
CA PHE A 163 -41.91 -8.04 6.84
C PHE A 163 -43.28 -8.47 7.40
N LEU A 164 -43.58 -9.77 7.33
CA LEU A 164 -44.82 -10.42 7.79
C LEU A 164 -45.13 -10.24 9.30
N PHE A 165 -44.23 -9.66 10.09
CA PHE A 165 -44.36 -9.47 11.54
C PHE A 165 -44.44 -8.00 11.97
N GLY A 166 -45.07 -7.14 11.17
CA GLY A 166 -45.54 -5.82 11.63
C GLY A 166 -44.50 -4.70 11.69
N GLY A 167 -43.27 -4.93 11.21
CA GLY A 167 -42.29 -3.85 10.98
C GLY A 167 -42.39 -3.33 9.56
N SER A 168 -42.94 -2.13 9.36
CA SER A 168 -42.60 -1.32 8.19
C SER A 168 -41.39 -0.48 8.55
N ALA A 169 -40.21 -0.86 8.08
CA ALA A 169 -39.02 -0.04 8.23
C ALA A 169 -38.50 0.30 6.84
N CYS A 170 -38.83 1.51 6.42
CA CYS A 170 -38.15 2.14 5.31
C CYS A 170 -38.15 3.64 5.49
N GLY A 171 -36.96 4.18 5.73
CA GLY A 171 -36.73 5.58 6.01
C GLY A 171 -35.83 5.73 7.24
N GLU A 172 -34.63 6.24 6.98
CA GLU A 172 -33.58 6.67 7.92
C GLU A 172 -32.80 5.56 8.67
N PRO A 173 -31.48 5.73 8.89
CA PRO A 173 -30.65 6.91 8.58
C PRO A 173 -30.08 6.91 7.16
N HIS A 174 -30.14 8.06 6.47
CA HIS A 174 -29.34 8.32 5.26
C HIS A 174 -27.98 8.88 5.67
N ARG A 175 -26.91 8.34 5.10
CA ARG A 175 -25.55 8.80 5.36
C ARG A 175 -24.87 9.08 4.03
N GLU A 176 -25.14 10.26 3.50
CA GLU A 176 -24.63 10.73 2.21
C GLU A 176 -23.26 11.40 2.31
N THR A 177 -22.74 11.49 3.52
CA THR A 177 -21.50 12.20 3.82
C THR A 177 -20.63 11.45 4.81
N VAL A 178 -19.35 11.32 4.48
CA VAL A 178 -18.31 10.85 5.41
C VAL A 178 -17.25 11.91 5.58
N THR A 179 -16.91 12.23 6.83
CA THR A 179 -15.79 13.12 7.17
C THR A 179 -14.63 12.28 7.64
N VAL A 180 -13.51 12.35 6.92
CA VAL A 180 -12.24 11.70 7.27
C VAL A 180 -11.34 12.74 7.92
N PHE A 181 -11.12 12.62 9.23
CA PHE A 181 -10.26 13.50 10.00
C PHE A 181 -8.81 13.11 9.81
N LEU A 182 -8.01 13.96 9.16
CA LEU A 182 -6.59 13.69 8.90
C LEU A 182 -5.67 14.23 10.01
N GLY A 183 -6.16 15.20 10.80
CA GLY A 183 -5.37 15.88 11.83
C GLY A 183 -4.55 17.02 11.26
N LYS A 184 -3.42 17.36 11.92
CA LYS A 184 -2.48 18.37 11.43
C LYS A 184 -1.51 17.74 10.44
N LEU A 185 -1.26 18.43 9.33
CA LEU A 185 -0.35 17.96 8.28
C LEU A 185 0.86 18.91 8.17
N PRO A 186 2.06 18.38 7.89
CA PRO A 186 3.22 19.22 7.63
C PRO A 186 3.03 20.04 6.34
N PRO A 187 3.77 21.16 6.16
CA PRO A 187 3.68 21.96 4.95
C PRO A 187 3.89 21.17 3.66
N GLY A 188 3.20 21.57 2.60
CA GLY A 188 3.30 20.98 1.27
C GLY A 188 2.00 21.01 0.47
N SER A 189 2.10 20.70 -0.81
CA SER A 189 0.96 20.51 -1.70
C SER A 189 0.58 19.03 -1.75
N TYR A 190 -0.67 18.75 -1.40
CA TYR A 190 -1.19 17.40 -1.22
C TYR A 190 -2.08 16.98 -2.39
N HIS A 191 -1.88 15.75 -2.87
CA HIS A 191 -2.77 15.08 -3.82
C HIS A 191 -3.64 14.06 -3.10
N VAL A 192 -4.95 14.28 -3.12
CA VAL A 192 -5.94 13.35 -2.57
C VAL A 192 -6.48 12.47 -3.69
N VAL A 193 -6.52 11.18 -3.44
CA VAL A 193 -7.15 10.17 -4.30
C VAL A 193 -8.17 9.42 -3.47
N VAL A 194 -9.43 9.49 -3.85
CA VAL A 194 -10.52 8.75 -3.21
C VAL A 194 -10.96 7.64 -4.16
N ASP A 195 -10.75 6.40 -3.75
CA ASP A 195 -11.27 5.22 -4.44
C ASP A 195 -12.66 4.91 -3.89
N ILE A 196 -13.68 5.04 -4.74
CA ILE A 196 -15.08 4.79 -4.42
C ILE A 196 -15.45 3.44 -5.01
N TYR A 197 -15.88 2.52 -4.16
CA TYR A 197 -16.43 1.22 -4.54
C TYR A 197 -17.95 1.26 -4.44
N TYR A 198 -18.65 0.72 -5.44
CA TYR A 198 -20.12 0.65 -5.40
C TYR A 198 -20.55 -0.68 -4.78
N GLY A 199 -21.00 -0.61 -3.53
CA GLY A 199 -21.31 -1.78 -2.70
C GLY A 199 -22.70 -2.37 -2.93
N GLY A 200 -23.50 -1.74 -3.80
CA GLY A 200 -24.88 -2.12 -4.09
C GLY A 200 -25.89 -1.43 -3.19
N ALA A 201 -27.09 -2.00 -3.13
CA ALA A 201 -28.22 -1.47 -2.41
C ALA A 201 -28.27 -1.99 -0.97
N VAL A 202 -28.57 -1.09 -0.02
CA VAL A 202 -28.78 -1.41 1.39
C VAL A 202 -30.08 -0.79 1.88
N TYR A 203 -30.65 -1.39 2.91
CA TYR A 203 -31.81 -0.85 3.61
C TYR A 203 -31.63 -1.05 5.11
N TRP A 204 -32.35 -0.24 5.90
CA TRP A 204 -32.28 -0.27 7.35
C TRP A 204 -33.58 -0.85 7.92
N VAL A 205 -33.44 -1.74 8.89
CA VAL A 205 -34.56 -2.32 9.63
C VAL A 205 -34.47 -1.89 11.07
N GLU A 206 -35.53 -1.27 11.58
CA GLU A 206 -35.65 -0.97 13.01
C GLU A 206 -36.16 -2.20 13.76
N PHE A 207 -35.44 -2.58 14.81
CA PHE A 207 -35.85 -3.63 15.73
C PHE A 207 -35.51 -3.20 17.16
N ASN A 208 -36.51 -3.17 18.04
CA ASN A 208 -36.37 -2.71 19.44
C ASN A 208 -35.74 -1.30 19.61
N GLY A 209 -36.02 -0.37 18.69
CA GLY A 209 -35.48 1.00 18.73
C GLY A 209 -34.04 1.14 18.21
N GLU A 210 -33.47 0.06 17.67
CA GLU A 210 -32.15 0.06 17.04
C GLU A 210 -32.25 -0.21 15.54
N TRP A 211 -31.37 0.44 14.77
CA TRP A 211 -31.32 0.32 13.30
C TRP A 211 -30.25 -0.66 12.85
N TYR A 212 -30.68 -1.68 12.09
CA TYR A 212 -29.82 -2.72 11.56
C TYR A 212 -29.72 -2.61 10.04
N ARG A 213 -28.49 -2.54 9.53
CA ARG A 213 -28.22 -2.49 8.08
C ARG A 213 -28.38 -3.87 7.46
N GLN A 214 -29.14 -3.93 6.37
CA GLN A 214 -29.30 -5.11 5.52
C GLN A 214 -28.79 -4.82 4.11
N THR A 215 -28.23 -5.83 3.44
CA THR A 215 -27.70 -5.70 2.08
C THR A 215 -28.64 -6.42 1.11
N GLU A 216 -29.02 -5.75 0.02
CA GLU A 216 -29.79 -6.35 -1.06
C GLU A 216 -28.83 -7.10 -1.99
N SER A 217 -29.02 -8.41 -2.13
CA SER A 217 -28.16 -9.27 -2.95
C SER A 217 -28.23 -8.90 -4.43
N GLY A 218 -27.08 -8.86 -5.12
CA GLY A 218 -27.02 -8.81 -6.59
C GLY A 218 -26.94 -7.42 -7.22
N THR A 219 -26.72 -6.36 -6.43
CA THR A 219 -26.73 -4.95 -6.91
C THR A 219 -25.36 -4.26 -6.90
N SER A 220 -24.28 -4.97 -6.55
CA SER A 220 -22.93 -4.39 -6.46
C SER A 220 -22.18 -4.41 -7.80
N GLY A 221 -21.48 -3.34 -8.13
CA GLY A 221 -20.61 -3.31 -9.30
C GLY A 221 -20.07 -1.93 -9.61
N GLY A 222 -18.80 -1.86 -10.00
CA GLY A 222 -18.14 -0.62 -10.43
C GLY A 222 -17.19 0.00 -9.41
N ARG A 223 -16.36 0.90 -9.91
CA ARG A 223 -15.43 1.71 -9.13
C ARG A 223 -15.29 3.06 -9.80
N GLU A 224 -15.20 4.09 -8.99
CA GLU A 224 -14.84 5.43 -9.41
C GLU A 224 -13.62 5.90 -8.64
N THR A 225 -12.84 6.80 -9.24
CA THR A 225 -11.71 7.43 -8.56
C THR A 225 -11.84 8.93 -8.69
N LEU A 226 -11.89 9.61 -7.55
CA LEU A 226 -11.96 11.06 -7.49
C LEU A 226 -10.62 11.63 -7.03
N HIS A 227 -10.34 12.86 -7.47
CA HIS A 227 -9.10 13.56 -7.17
C HIS A 227 -9.39 14.94 -6.60
N ALA A 228 -8.60 15.33 -5.61
CA ALA A 228 -8.60 16.70 -5.07
C ALA A 228 -7.17 17.13 -4.73
N PHE A 229 -6.96 18.44 -4.64
CA PHE A 229 -5.66 19.03 -4.32
C PHE A 229 -5.85 20.14 -3.30
N PHE A 230 -4.92 20.23 -2.34
CA PHE A 230 -4.86 21.33 -1.39
C PHE A 230 -3.42 21.61 -0.98
N THR A 231 -3.18 22.77 -0.38
CA THR A 231 -1.85 23.19 0.07
C THR A 231 -1.88 23.61 1.54
N ILE A 232 -0.87 23.18 2.28
CA ILE A 232 -0.59 23.62 3.65
C ILE A 232 0.72 24.43 3.62
N TYR A 233 0.66 25.67 4.09
CA TYR A 233 1.81 26.57 4.24
C TYR A 233 2.50 26.37 5.60
#